data_AF-A0A928B8V4-F1
#
_entry.id   AF-A0A928B8V4-F1
#
_cell.length_a   1.000
_cell.length_b   1.000
_cell.length_c   1.000
_cell.angle_alpha   90.00
_cell.angle_beta   90.00
_cell.angle_gamma   90.00
#
_symmetry.space_group_name_H-M   'P 1'
#
loop_
_entity.id
_entity.type
_entity.pdbx_description
1 polymer ?
#
loop_
_entity_poly.entity_id
_entity_poly.type
_entity_poly.pdbx_seq_one_letter_code
_entity_poly.pdbx_strand_id
1 'polypeptide(L)'
;MAIKKKISLGFVVIGTILLVSSAISIYEFIRMRNTVSNLIIDNISAINTSRLMLEVCDEYNFNLLKGLGDESGDLNIKSKDDTRFRDYLNEVRDKYTTEAERQYADSVRYAYSTYIIVMNDAQKVWHEEYSSRRNWYFNRLYPIYMQLRGYLQSLTHTSQLALADNSKIMSDSFYRSIMPGVVAVVVGIVLVFLFNYFINKYFITPFHKMAEGVNDYINRRRSYTLVIDGDEELEEFSENIKELVETNKKLTKK
;
A
#
# COMPACT_ATOMS: atom_id res chain seq x y z
N MET A 1 -8.08 -43.01 -19.06
CA MET A 1 -8.59 -41.62 -18.94
C MET A 1 -7.84 -40.83 -20.00
N ALA A 2 -8.53 -40.30 -21.01
CA ALA A 2 -7.89 -39.76 -22.23
C ALA A 2 -6.61 -38.96 -21.96
N ILE A 3 -5.51 -39.23 -22.65
CA ILE A 3 -4.24 -38.48 -22.58
C ILE A 3 -4.51 -36.97 -22.68
N LYS A 4 -5.40 -36.57 -23.60
CA LYS A 4 -5.88 -35.19 -23.75
C LYS A 4 -6.44 -34.62 -22.45
N LYS A 5 -7.21 -35.41 -21.70
CA LYS A 5 -7.81 -35.01 -20.42
C LYS A 5 -6.75 -34.93 -19.32
N LYS A 6 -5.76 -35.85 -19.28
CA LYS A 6 -4.63 -35.80 -18.33
C LYS A 6 -3.78 -34.54 -18.53
N ILE A 7 -3.42 -34.22 -19.78
CA ILE A 7 -2.64 -33.01 -20.12
C ILE A 7 -3.44 -31.75 -19.83
N SER A 8 -4.71 -31.70 -20.25
CA SER A 8 -5.59 -30.57 -19.99
C SER A 8 -5.80 -30.32 -18.50
N LEU A 9 -5.94 -31.37 -17.69
CA LEU A 9 -6.06 -31.25 -16.23
C LEU A 9 -4.81 -30.61 -15.62
N GLY A 10 -3.62 -31.02 -16.07
CA GLY A 10 -2.35 -30.44 -15.61
C GLY A 10 -2.26 -28.93 -15.88
N PHE A 11 -2.61 -28.50 -17.09
CA PHE A 11 -2.67 -27.07 -17.43
C PHE A 11 -3.72 -26.32 -16.61
N VAL A 12 -4.90 -26.91 -16.39
CA VAL A 12 -5.97 -26.30 -15.58
C VAL A 12 -5.53 -26.14 -14.12
N VAL A 13 -4.84 -27.13 -13.54
CA VAL A 13 -4.32 -27.05 -12.17
C VAL A 13 -3.29 -25.92 -12.04
N ILE A 14 -2.31 -25.85 -12.94
CA ILE A 14 -1.30 -24.80 -12.94
C ILE A 14 -1.95 -23.42 -13.12
N GLY A 15 -2.86 -23.30 -14.09
CA GLY A 15 -3.58 -22.06 -14.34
C GLY A 15 -4.42 -21.61 -13.14
N THR A 16 -5.06 -22.54 -12.44
CA THR A 16 -5.85 -22.25 -11.24
C THR A 16 -4.97 -21.78 -10.08
N ILE A 17 -3.85 -22.45 -9.81
CA ILE A 17 -2.90 -22.05 -8.76
C ILE A 17 -2.36 -20.63 -9.02
N LEU A 18 -1.97 -20.36 -10.27
CA LEU A 18 -1.49 -19.03 -10.68
C LEU A 18 -2.57 -17.96 -10.52
N LEU A 19 -3.81 -18.25 -10.93
CA LEU A 19 -4.94 -17.33 -10.81
C LEU A 19 -5.26 -17.00 -9.35
N VAL A 20 -5.40 -18.02 -8.50
CA VAL A 20 -5.69 -17.85 -7.08
C VAL A 20 -4.59 -17.04 -6.41
N SER A 21 -3.34 -17.34 -6.70
CA SER A 21 -2.25 -16.59 -6.09
C SER A 21 -2.15 -15.15 -6.58
N SER A 22 -2.44 -14.91 -7.85
CA SER A 22 -2.49 -13.55 -8.42
C SER A 22 -3.62 -12.74 -7.75
N ALA A 23 -4.78 -13.36 -7.55
CA ALA A 23 -5.91 -12.74 -6.87
C ALA A 23 -5.58 -12.39 -5.40
N ILE A 24 -4.94 -13.30 -4.67
CA ILE A 24 -4.49 -13.05 -3.28
C ILE A 24 -3.50 -11.89 -3.23
N SER A 25 -2.50 -11.88 -4.10
CA SER A 25 -1.51 -10.81 -4.15
C SER A 25 -2.13 -9.44 -4.46
N ILE A 26 -3.08 -9.39 -5.40
CA ILE A 26 -3.82 -8.16 -5.72
C ILE A 26 -4.63 -7.69 -4.51
N TYR A 27 -5.31 -8.60 -3.82
CA TYR A 27 -6.10 -8.27 -2.64
C TYR A 27 -5.23 -7.68 -1.51
N GLU A 28 -4.10 -8.32 -1.19
CA GLU A 28 -3.15 -7.83 -0.19
C GLU A 28 -2.59 -6.45 -0.55
N PHE A 29 -2.25 -6.25 -1.82
CA PHE A 29 -1.77 -4.97 -2.34
C PHE A 29 -2.81 -3.85 -2.20
N ILE A 30 -4.07 -4.10 -2.57
CA ILE A 30 -5.15 -3.10 -2.47
C ILE A 30 -5.42 -2.73 -1.01
N ARG A 31 -5.47 -3.72 -0.10
CA ARG A 31 -5.71 -3.50 1.33
C ARG A 31 -4.63 -2.60 1.94
N MET A 32 -3.37 -2.88 1.62
CA MET A 32 -2.23 -2.09 2.07
C MET A 32 -2.28 -0.66 1.52
N ARG A 33 -2.50 -0.50 0.21
CA ARG A 33 -2.58 0.84 -0.42
C ARG A 33 -3.57 1.74 0.30
N ASN A 34 -4.77 1.24 0.57
CA ASN A 34 -5.83 2.05 1.17
C ASN A 34 -5.53 2.38 2.65
N THR A 35 -4.95 1.44 3.41
CA THR A 35 -4.69 1.66 4.84
C THR A 35 -3.52 2.62 5.06
N VAL A 36 -2.41 2.42 4.35
CA VAL A 36 -1.17 3.17 4.63
C VAL A 36 -1.14 4.53 3.95
N SER A 37 -1.71 4.64 2.75
CA SER A 37 -1.82 5.94 2.06
C SER A 37 -2.67 6.92 2.86
N ASN A 38 -3.78 6.46 3.45
CA ASN A 38 -4.66 7.31 4.24
C ASN A 38 -3.96 7.81 5.51
N LEU A 39 -3.24 6.94 6.23
CA LEU A 39 -2.45 7.35 7.41
C LEU A 39 -1.41 8.43 7.09
N ILE A 40 -0.74 8.34 5.94
CA ILE A 40 0.23 9.36 5.50
C ILE A 40 -0.48 10.67 5.16
N ILE A 41 -1.60 10.62 4.44
CA ILE A 41 -2.41 11.79 4.10
C ILE A 41 -2.90 12.49 5.38
N ASP A 42 -3.38 11.71 6.34
CA ASP A 42 -3.89 12.22 7.62
C ASP A 42 -2.80 12.91 8.43
N ASN A 43 -1.60 12.31 8.54
CA ASN A 43 -0.46 12.93 9.22
C ASN A 43 0.03 14.21 8.50
N ILE A 44 0.08 14.22 7.16
CA ILE A 44 0.46 15.41 6.38
C ILE A 44 -0.58 16.52 6.60
N SER A 45 -1.87 16.17 6.58
CA SER A 45 -2.95 17.10 6.90
C SER A 45 -2.73 17.68 8.29
N ALA A 46 -2.41 16.85 9.29
CA ALA A 46 -2.17 17.32 10.66
C ALA A 46 -1.00 18.30 10.79
N ILE A 47 0.12 18.02 10.13
CA ILE A 47 1.30 18.91 10.11
C ILE A 47 0.99 20.23 9.41
N ASN A 48 0.27 20.20 8.29
CA ASN A 48 -0.07 21.41 7.55
C ASN A 48 -1.06 22.27 8.34
N THR A 49 -2.11 21.66 8.89
CA THR A 49 -3.11 22.35 9.69
C THR A 49 -2.51 22.95 10.96
N SER A 50 -1.58 22.26 11.63
CA SER A 50 -0.89 22.82 12.80
C SER A 50 0.00 24.02 12.45
N ARG A 51 0.62 24.04 11.26
CA ARG A 51 1.36 25.19 10.75
C ARG A 51 0.45 26.36 10.41
N LEU A 52 -0.71 26.11 9.78
CA LEU A 52 -1.69 27.16 9.50
C LEU A 52 -2.26 27.77 10.80
N MET A 53 -2.53 26.93 11.81
CA MET A 53 -2.92 27.42 13.15
C MET A 53 -1.83 28.31 13.77
N LEU A 54 -0.56 27.93 13.64
CA LEU A 54 0.57 28.73 14.12
C LEU A 54 0.67 30.07 13.38
N GLU A 55 0.53 30.06 12.05
CA GLU A 55 0.54 31.27 11.21
C GLU A 55 -0.57 32.24 11.63
N VAL A 56 -1.79 31.76 11.88
CA VAL A 56 -2.90 32.58 12.37
C VAL A 56 -2.59 33.19 13.74
N CYS A 57 -2.01 32.43 14.66
CA CYS A 57 -1.60 32.96 15.97
C CYS A 57 -0.49 34.00 15.85
N ASP A 58 0.49 33.77 14.99
CA ASP A 58 1.59 34.70 14.72
C ASP A 58 1.06 35.99 14.06
N GLU A 59 0.09 35.88 13.15
CA GLU A 59 -0.61 37.02 12.54
C GLU A 59 -1.32 37.88 13.59
N TYR A 60 -2.12 37.27 14.48
CA TYR A 60 -2.81 37.99 15.56
C TYR A 60 -1.82 38.69 16.49
N ASN A 61 -0.79 37.96 16.94
CA ASN A 61 0.21 38.52 17.84
C ASN A 61 1.01 39.65 17.18
N PHE A 62 1.39 39.51 15.91
CA PHE A 62 2.09 40.54 15.15
C PHE A 62 1.24 41.80 14.98
N ASN A 63 -0.05 41.66 14.65
CA ASN A 63 -0.96 42.79 14.51
C ASN A 63 -1.12 43.58 15.81
N LEU A 64 -1.24 42.86 16.95
CA LEU A 64 -1.26 43.49 18.27
C LEU A 64 0.07 44.17 18.59
N LEU A 65 1.20 43.51 18.35
CA LEU A 65 2.52 44.11 18.58
C LEU A 65 2.74 45.38 17.76
N LYS A 66 2.39 45.35 16.47
CA LYS A 66 2.49 46.51 15.57
C LYS A 66 1.66 47.67 16.08
N GLY A 67 0.43 47.41 16.52
CA GLY A 67 -0.46 48.45 16.98
C GLY A 67 -0.07 49.07 18.33
N LEU A 68 0.80 48.43 19.14
CA LEU A 68 1.28 49.04 20.40
C LEU A 68 1.99 50.38 20.17
N GLY A 69 2.62 50.55 19.01
CA GLY A 69 3.29 51.80 18.61
C GLY A 69 2.38 52.80 17.89
N ASP A 70 1.10 52.46 17.69
CA ASP A 70 0.15 53.33 17.02
C ASP A 70 -0.66 54.14 18.06
N GLU A 71 -0.60 55.47 17.92
CA GLU A 71 -1.30 56.43 18.79
C GLU A 71 -2.70 56.77 18.26
N SER A 72 -3.05 56.37 17.03
CA SER A 72 -4.36 56.64 16.43
C SER A 72 -5.51 55.93 17.15
N GLY A 73 -5.21 54.91 17.97
CA GLY A 73 -6.19 54.16 18.76
C GLY A 73 -7.09 53.22 17.95
N ASP A 74 -6.93 53.17 16.62
CA ASP A 74 -7.79 52.39 15.73
C ASP A 74 -7.26 50.95 15.59
N LEU A 75 -7.68 50.10 16.51
CA LEU A 75 -7.37 48.67 16.48
C LEU A 75 -8.29 47.96 15.50
N ASN A 76 -7.78 47.65 14.31
CA ASN A 76 -8.45 46.69 13.43
C ASN A 76 -8.17 45.26 13.89
N ILE A 77 -8.72 44.88 15.06
CA ILE A 77 -8.69 43.50 15.55
C ILE A 77 -9.74 42.72 14.75
N LYS A 78 -9.36 42.22 13.57
CA LYS A 78 -10.19 41.28 12.80
C LYS A 78 -10.37 39.91 13.48
N SER A 79 -9.70 39.66 14.61
CA SER A 79 -9.62 38.33 15.20
C SER A 79 -10.86 37.89 15.98
N LYS A 80 -11.82 38.78 16.29
CA LYS A 80 -13.02 38.42 17.09
C LYS A 80 -13.99 37.51 16.32
N ASP A 81 -14.10 37.70 15.01
CA ASP A 81 -14.99 36.93 14.14
C ASP A 81 -14.22 35.96 13.22
N ASP A 82 -12.90 35.86 13.39
CA ASP A 82 -12.07 34.99 12.57
C ASP A 82 -12.22 33.53 13.00
N THR A 83 -12.79 32.73 12.10
CA THR A 83 -13.05 31.30 12.34
C THR A 83 -11.90 30.40 11.90
N ARG A 84 -10.88 30.92 11.19
CA ARG A 84 -9.82 30.13 10.55
C ARG A 84 -9.21 29.11 11.50
N PHE A 85 -8.79 29.54 12.69
CA PHE A 85 -8.16 28.65 13.67
C PHE A 85 -9.09 27.51 14.10
N ARG A 86 -10.36 27.83 14.38
CA ARG A 86 -11.36 26.83 14.79
C ARG A 86 -11.67 25.86 13.65
N ASP A 87 -11.77 26.36 12.44
CA ASP A 87 -12.05 25.54 11.25
C ASP A 87 -10.89 24.57 10.99
N TYR A 88 -9.65 25.05 11.08
CA TYR A 88 -8.46 24.22 11.03
C TYR A 88 -8.44 23.15 12.13
N LEU A 89 -8.67 23.52 13.39
CA LEU A 89 -8.69 22.56 14.50
C LEU A 89 -9.77 21.48 14.32
N ASN A 90 -10.94 21.84 13.79
CA ASN A 90 -12.03 20.89 13.54
C ASN A 90 -11.73 19.96 12.36
N GLU A 91 -11.08 20.45 11.30
CA GLU A 91 -10.77 19.68 10.10
C GLU A 91 -9.84 18.47 10.38
N VAL A 92 -8.92 18.63 11.33
CA VAL A 92 -7.89 17.64 11.66
C VAL A 92 -8.25 16.77 12.86
N ARG A 93 -9.29 17.11 13.63
CA ARG A 93 -9.62 16.44 14.90
C ARG A 93 -9.75 14.92 14.75
N ASP A 94 -10.39 14.48 13.69
CA ASP A 94 -10.68 13.06 13.46
C ASP A 94 -9.55 12.37 12.64
N LYS A 95 -8.51 13.11 12.23
CA LYS A 95 -7.37 12.65 11.44
C LYS A 95 -6.14 12.31 12.29
N TYR A 96 -6.14 12.60 13.60
CA TYR A 96 -5.01 12.27 14.47
C TYR A 96 -4.82 10.76 14.64
N THR A 97 -3.64 10.27 14.26
CA THR A 97 -3.36 8.83 14.17
C THR A 97 -2.85 8.26 15.49
N THR A 98 -2.31 9.10 16.37
CA THR A 98 -1.74 8.72 17.66
C THR A 98 -2.46 9.38 18.84
N GLU A 99 -2.39 8.73 20.01
CA GLU A 99 -2.95 9.28 21.25
C GLU A 99 -2.21 10.56 21.70
N ALA A 100 -0.90 10.62 21.47
CA ALA A 100 -0.09 11.80 21.77
C ALA A 100 -0.54 13.03 20.96
N GLU A 101 -0.86 12.87 19.68
CA GLU A 101 -1.41 13.96 18.86
C GLU A 101 -2.74 14.47 19.42
N ARG A 102 -3.64 13.57 19.86
CA ARG A 102 -4.93 13.96 20.45
C ARG A 102 -4.74 14.76 21.74
N GLN A 103 -3.83 14.32 22.61
CA GLN A 103 -3.52 15.02 23.86
C GLN A 103 -2.94 16.44 23.60
N TYR A 104 -2.04 16.57 22.64
CA TYR A 104 -1.53 17.88 22.25
C TYR A 104 -2.60 18.75 21.58
N ALA A 105 -3.48 18.17 20.76
CA ALA A 105 -4.60 18.89 20.16
C ALA A 105 -5.59 19.41 21.22
N ASP A 106 -5.89 18.62 22.24
CA ASP A 106 -6.69 19.07 23.39
C ASP A 106 -5.99 20.21 24.15
N SER A 107 -4.67 20.12 24.34
CA SER A 107 -3.87 21.17 24.95
C SER A 107 -3.88 22.47 24.12
N VAL A 108 -3.76 22.35 22.79
CA VAL A 108 -3.89 23.47 21.84
C VAL A 108 -5.26 24.11 21.94
N ARG A 109 -6.34 23.31 21.98
CA ARG A 109 -7.71 23.83 22.13
C ARG A 109 -7.86 24.66 23.41
N TYR A 110 -7.37 24.13 24.53
CA TYR A 110 -7.43 24.82 25.82
C TYR A 110 -6.60 26.11 25.82
N ALA A 111 -5.35 26.03 25.36
CA ALA A 111 -4.46 27.19 25.29
C ALA A 111 -5.01 28.28 24.34
N TYR A 112 -5.61 27.89 23.22
CA TYR A 112 -6.24 28.82 22.29
C TYR A 112 -7.44 29.51 22.92
N SER A 113 -8.30 28.78 23.65
CA SER A 113 -9.43 29.40 24.36
C SER A 113 -8.95 30.45 25.37
N THR A 114 -7.88 30.16 26.09
CA THR A 114 -7.25 31.09 27.05
C THR A 114 -6.66 32.31 26.33
N TYR A 115 -5.98 32.08 25.21
CA TYR A 115 -5.40 33.14 24.38
C TYR A 115 -6.47 34.10 23.86
N ILE A 116 -7.58 33.59 23.32
CA ILE A 116 -8.70 34.42 22.85
C ILE A 116 -9.35 35.21 23.99
N ILE A 117 -9.53 34.62 25.17
CA ILE A 117 -10.07 35.32 26.35
C ILE A 117 -9.20 36.54 26.69
N VAL A 118 -7.88 36.37 26.77
CA VAL A 118 -6.98 37.49 27.10
C VAL A 118 -6.91 38.50 25.95
N MET A 119 -6.90 38.04 24.71
CA MET A 119 -6.93 38.90 23.54
C MET A 119 -8.21 39.77 23.48
N ASN A 120 -9.34 39.28 23.98
CA ASN A 120 -10.57 40.08 24.04
C ASN A 120 -10.46 41.30 24.98
N ASP A 121 -9.53 41.31 25.94
CA ASP A 121 -9.24 42.49 26.75
C ASP A 121 -8.56 43.60 25.94
N ALA A 122 -7.98 43.28 24.76
CA ALA A 122 -7.21 44.23 23.95
C ALA A 122 -7.99 45.50 23.60
N GLN A 123 -9.27 45.37 23.24
CA GLN A 123 -10.13 46.51 22.90
C GLN A 123 -10.27 47.49 24.07
N LYS A 124 -10.33 46.99 25.31
CA LYS A 124 -10.43 47.83 26.51
C LYS A 124 -9.10 48.52 26.80
N VAL A 125 -8.03 47.73 26.80
CA VAL A 125 -6.68 48.20 27.16
C VAL A 125 -6.15 49.21 26.14
N TRP A 126 -6.64 49.19 24.90
CA TRP A 126 -6.13 50.08 23.86
C TRP A 126 -6.44 51.56 24.02
N HIS A 127 -7.49 51.87 24.77
CA HIS A 127 -7.85 53.25 25.12
C HIS A 127 -7.06 53.76 26.34
N GLU A 128 -6.24 52.91 26.97
CA GLU A 128 -5.38 53.27 28.09
C GLU A 128 -4.02 53.82 27.63
N GLU A 129 -3.23 54.31 28.58
CA GLU A 129 -1.88 54.79 28.33
C GLU A 129 -0.97 53.69 27.74
N TYR A 130 0.05 54.11 27.00
CA TYR A 130 1.05 53.20 26.42
C TYR A 130 1.67 52.25 27.45
N SER A 131 1.92 52.74 28.67
CA SER A 131 2.45 51.95 29.79
C SER A 131 1.55 50.75 30.13
N SER A 132 0.24 50.95 30.21
CA SER A 132 -0.76 49.90 30.42
C SER A 132 -0.84 48.92 29.25
N ARG A 133 -0.88 49.42 28.00
CA ARG A 133 -0.89 48.60 26.78
C ARG A 133 0.31 47.66 26.72
N ARG A 134 1.50 48.22 26.95
CA ARG A 134 2.77 47.48 27.00
C ARG A 134 2.76 46.43 28.11
N ASN A 135 2.32 46.81 29.31
CA ASN A 135 2.26 45.90 30.46
C ASN A 135 1.33 44.71 30.18
N TRP A 136 0.12 44.97 29.69
CA TRP A 136 -0.83 43.91 29.31
C TRP A 136 -0.24 42.98 28.24
N TYR A 137 0.37 43.52 27.19
CA TYR A 137 0.94 42.69 26.12
C TYR A 137 2.06 41.79 26.64
N PHE A 138 3.09 42.34 27.28
CA PHE A 138 4.27 41.56 27.66
C PHE A 138 4.05 40.66 28.89
N ASN A 139 3.20 41.07 29.84
CA ASN A 139 3.03 40.34 31.10
C ASN A 139 1.76 39.49 31.15
N ARG A 140 0.76 39.72 30.28
CA ARG A 140 -0.46 38.90 30.22
C ARG A 140 -0.58 38.13 28.90
N LEU A 141 -0.56 38.81 27.76
CA LEU A 141 -0.82 38.17 26.46
C LEU A 141 0.36 37.30 25.99
N TYR A 142 1.57 37.84 25.99
CA TYR A 142 2.76 37.20 25.42
C TYR A 142 3.09 35.84 26.07
N PRO A 143 3.03 35.66 27.40
CA PRO A 143 3.25 34.35 28.02
C PRO A 143 2.24 33.29 27.57
N ILE A 144 0.97 33.66 27.43
CA ILE A 144 -0.11 32.77 26.98
C ILE A 144 0.05 32.41 25.51
N TYR A 145 0.41 33.39 24.67
CA TYR A 145 0.76 33.16 23.28
C TYR A 145 1.95 32.18 23.15
N MET A 146 3.01 32.37 23.94
CA MET A 146 4.17 31.49 23.93
C MET A 146 3.82 30.05 24.35
N GLN A 147 2.91 29.89 25.32
CA GLN A 147 2.40 28.59 25.72
C GLN A 147 1.61 27.90 24.59
N LEU A 148 0.68 28.63 23.95
CA LEU A 148 -0.07 28.13 22.80
C LEU A 148 0.86 27.71 21.65
N ARG A 149 1.83 28.55 21.32
CA ARG A 149 2.86 28.28 20.32
C ARG A 149 3.67 27.03 20.66
N GLY A 150 4.04 26.84 21.93
CA GLY A 150 4.74 25.63 22.40
C GLY A 150 3.92 24.36 22.19
N TYR A 151 2.61 24.39 22.49
CA TYR A 151 1.73 23.24 22.23
C TYR A 151 1.54 22.96 20.73
N LEU A 152 1.40 23.99 19.89
CA LEU A 152 1.32 23.84 18.43
C LEU A 152 2.61 23.25 17.84
N GLN A 153 3.77 23.67 18.34
CA GLN A 153 5.06 23.10 17.94
C GLN A 153 5.17 21.63 18.36
N SER A 154 4.74 21.29 19.57
CA SER A 154 4.74 19.92 20.09
C SER A 154 3.78 19.01 19.30
N LEU A 155 2.60 19.51 18.96
CA LEU A 155 1.65 18.84 18.07
C LEU A 155 2.28 18.57 16.69
N THR A 156 2.85 19.61 16.08
CA THR A 156 3.52 19.51 14.77
C THR A 156 4.65 18.49 14.79
N HIS A 157 5.49 18.53 15.83
CA HIS A 157 6.60 17.58 15.98
C HIS A 157 6.11 16.15 16.18
N THR A 158 5.07 15.95 16.99
CA THR A 158 4.47 14.62 17.21
C THR A 158 3.88 14.06 15.92
N SER A 159 3.16 14.87 15.14
CA SER A 159 2.65 14.45 13.83
C SER A 159 3.77 14.16 12.82
N GLN A 160 4.90 14.89 12.88
CA GLN A 160 6.09 14.58 12.07
C GLN A 160 6.73 13.24 12.44
N LEU A 161 6.83 12.93 13.74
CA LEU A 161 7.30 11.63 14.21
C LEU A 161 6.36 10.51 13.76
N ALA A 162 5.04 10.70 13.93
CA ALA A 162 4.03 9.77 13.46
C ALA A 162 4.12 9.54 11.94
N LEU A 163 4.32 10.59 11.14
CA LEU A 163 4.54 10.48 9.69
C LEU A 163 5.81 9.67 9.38
N ALA A 164 6.92 9.93 10.07
CA ALA A 164 8.18 9.23 9.86
C ALA A 164 8.07 7.74 10.18
N ASP A 165 7.42 7.39 11.31
CA ASP A 165 7.21 6.00 11.71
C ASP A 165 6.23 5.29 10.78
N ASN A 166 5.11 5.93 10.43
CA ASN A 166 4.15 5.37 9.47
C ASN A 166 4.77 5.19 8.07
N SER A 167 5.70 6.06 7.66
CA SER A 167 6.43 5.91 6.41
C SER A 167 7.39 4.72 6.42
N LYS A 168 8.06 4.45 7.56
CA LYS A 168 8.88 3.24 7.72
C LYS A 168 8.02 1.97 7.68
N ILE A 169 6.92 1.97 8.42
CA ILE A 169 5.95 0.87 8.43
C ILE A 169 5.39 0.64 7.03
N MET A 170 5.17 1.69 6.23
CA MET A 170 4.76 1.56 4.84
C MET A 170 5.75 0.75 4.02
N SER A 171 7.04 1.10 4.09
CA SER A 171 8.09 0.40 3.34
C SER A 171 8.16 -1.07 3.72
N ASP A 172 8.19 -1.37 5.01
CA ASP A 172 8.34 -2.74 5.51
C ASP A 172 7.08 -3.58 5.24
N SER A 173 5.90 -2.99 5.44
CA SER A 173 4.62 -3.66 5.17
C SER A 173 4.41 -3.88 3.68
N PHE A 174 4.92 -2.98 2.83
CA PHE A 174 4.92 -3.14 1.38
C PHE A 174 5.72 -4.34 0.92
N TYR A 175 6.94 -4.47 1.41
CA TYR A 175 7.77 -5.61 1.13
C TYR A 175 7.10 -6.93 1.57
N ARG A 176 6.55 -6.95 2.78
CA ARG A 176 5.88 -8.15 3.32
C ARG A 176 4.57 -8.50 2.60
N SER A 177 3.82 -7.52 2.10
CA SER A 177 2.54 -7.75 1.40
C SER A 177 2.72 -8.23 -0.04
N ILE A 178 3.87 -7.93 -0.66
CA ILE A 178 4.17 -8.38 -2.03
C ILE A 178 4.84 -9.76 -2.06
N MET A 179 5.49 -10.15 -0.96
CA MET A 179 6.26 -11.38 -0.87
C MET A 179 5.47 -12.66 -1.23
N PRO A 180 4.20 -12.86 -0.79
CA PRO A 180 3.41 -14.02 -1.19
C PRO A 180 3.18 -14.09 -2.71
N GLY A 181 2.94 -12.94 -3.35
CA GLY A 181 2.79 -12.83 -4.80
C GLY A 181 4.06 -13.20 -5.55
N VAL A 182 5.22 -12.67 -5.11
CA VAL A 182 6.52 -12.99 -5.72
C VAL A 182 6.85 -14.47 -5.59
N VAL A 183 6.67 -15.05 -4.40
CA VAL A 183 6.92 -16.48 -4.16
C VAL A 183 6.06 -17.34 -5.08
N ALA A 184 4.79 -16.98 -5.26
CA ALA A 184 3.90 -17.74 -6.12
C ALA A 184 4.26 -17.65 -7.60
N VAL A 185 4.76 -16.50 -8.08
CA VAL A 185 5.28 -16.38 -9.45
C VAL A 185 6.48 -17.33 -9.63
N VAL A 186 7.42 -17.34 -8.68
CA VAL A 186 8.59 -18.25 -8.73
C VAL A 186 8.17 -19.71 -8.73
N VAL A 187 7.28 -20.11 -7.81
CA VAL A 187 6.75 -21.48 -7.75
C VAL A 187 6.00 -21.83 -9.03
N GLY A 188 5.23 -20.89 -9.59
CA GLY A 188 4.54 -21.05 -10.85
C GLY A 188 5.48 -21.33 -12.02
N ILE A 189 6.58 -20.59 -12.12
CA ILE A 189 7.61 -20.81 -13.14
C ILE A 189 8.23 -22.21 -12.97
N VAL A 190 8.58 -22.61 -11.75
CA VAL A 190 9.13 -23.94 -11.46
C VAL A 190 8.13 -25.04 -11.87
N LEU A 191 6.84 -24.89 -11.55
CA LEU A 191 5.81 -25.84 -11.93
C LEU A 191 5.64 -25.94 -13.45
N VAL A 192 5.75 -24.83 -14.18
CA VAL A 192 5.71 -24.85 -15.66
C VAL A 192 6.90 -25.61 -16.24
N PHE A 193 8.12 -25.41 -15.74
CA PHE A 193 9.28 -26.17 -16.17
C PHE A 193 9.15 -27.66 -15.86
N LEU A 194 8.69 -27.99 -14.66
CA LEU A 194 8.51 -29.36 -14.21
C LEU A 194 7.41 -30.08 -15.03
N PHE A 195 6.31 -29.39 -15.30
CA PHE A 195 5.25 -29.88 -16.16
C PHE A 195 5.74 -30.09 -17.60
N ASN A 196 6.51 -29.15 -18.15
CA ASN A 196 7.13 -29.31 -19.47
C ASN A 196 8.04 -30.54 -19.53
N TYR A 197 8.87 -30.75 -18.50
CA TYR A 197 9.73 -31.91 -18.38
C TYR A 197 8.92 -33.22 -18.37
N PHE A 198 7.84 -33.29 -17.58
CA PHE A 198 6.99 -34.48 -17.55
C PHE A 198 6.27 -34.74 -18.87
N ILE A 199 5.76 -33.71 -19.54
CA ILE A 199 5.16 -33.86 -20.87
C ILE A 199 6.17 -34.41 -21.87
N ASN A 200 7.40 -33.89 -21.83
CA ASN A 200 8.45 -34.35 -22.72
C ASN A 200 8.83 -35.82 -22.46
N LYS A 201 9.02 -36.19 -21.18
CA LYS A 201 9.44 -37.54 -20.79
C LYS A 201 8.36 -38.60 -21.02
N TYR A 202 7.11 -38.32 -20.66
CA TYR A 202 6.05 -39.33 -20.63
C TYR A 202 5.15 -39.35 -21.87
N PHE A 203 5.09 -38.26 -22.65
CA PHE A 203 4.24 -38.21 -23.84
C PHE A 203 5.02 -37.98 -25.14
N ILE A 204 5.85 -36.94 -25.21
CA ILE A 204 6.56 -36.59 -26.46
C ILE A 204 7.61 -37.63 -26.81
N THR A 205 8.46 -38.04 -25.84
CA THR A 205 9.54 -39.00 -26.11
C THR A 205 9.01 -40.38 -26.54
N PRO A 206 8.02 -40.99 -25.86
CA PRO A 206 7.44 -42.26 -26.32
C PRO A 206 6.80 -42.12 -27.70
N PHE A 207 6.09 -41.03 -27.97
CA PHE A 207 5.48 -40.79 -29.27
C PHE A 207 6.53 -40.70 -30.40
N HIS A 208 7.65 -40.01 -30.16
CA HIS A 208 8.74 -39.95 -31.13
C HIS A 208 9.35 -41.33 -31.40
N LYS A 209 9.59 -42.12 -30.34
CA LYS A 209 10.08 -43.50 -30.47
C LYS A 209 9.12 -44.41 -31.24
N MET A 210 7.82 -44.28 -31.03
CA MET A 210 6.82 -45.01 -31.82
C MET A 210 6.91 -44.64 -33.30
N ALA A 211 6.98 -43.34 -33.61
CA ALA A 211 7.08 -42.86 -34.99
C ALA A 211 8.36 -43.36 -35.68
N GLU A 212 9.50 -43.33 -34.98
CA GLU A 212 10.75 -43.92 -35.46
C GLU A 212 10.61 -45.42 -35.70
N GLY A 213 10.01 -46.17 -34.77
CA GLY A 213 9.80 -47.61 -34.91
C GLY A 213 8.93 -47.98 -36.12
N VAL A 214 7.91 -47.18 -36.42
CA VAL A 214 7.09 -47.34 -37.63
C VAL A 214 7.91 -47.02 -38.88
N ASN A 215 8.69 -45.93 -38.86
CA ASN A 215 9.50 -45.52 -40.01
C ASN A 215 10.62 -46.55 -40.31
N ASP A 216 11.19 -47.17 -39.29
CA ASP A 216 12.15 -48.26 -39.42
C ASP A 216 11.52 -49.53 -40.03
N TYR A 217 10.25 -49.82 -39.73
CA TYR A 217 9.53 -50.89 -40.41
C TYR A 217 9.30 -50.55 -41.89
N ILE A 218 8.82 -49.34 -42.20
CA ILE A 218 8.53 -48.91 -43.58
C ILE A 218 9.79 -48.93 -44.45
N ASN A 219 10.89 -48.34 -43.98
CA ASN A 219 12.09 -48.15 -44.79
C ASN A 219 13.07 -49.32 -44.74
N ARG A 220 13.14 -50.03 -43.60
CA ARG A 220 14.18 -51.04 -43.35
C ARG A 220 13.61 -52.44 -43.07
N ARG A 221 12.29 -52.63 -43.13
CA ARG A 221 11.57 -53.90 -42.85
C ARG A 221 11.87 -54.50 -41.46
N ARG A 222 12.39 -53.70 -40.52
CA ARG A 222 12.74 -54.13 -39.16
C ARG A 222 11.49 -54.46 -38.33
N SER A 223 11.62 -55.33 -37.33
CA SER A 223 10.49 -55.66 -36.44
C SER A 223 10.26 -54.54 -35.42
N TYR A 224 9.00 -54.15 -35.24
CA TYR A 224 8.60 -53.22 -34.19
C TYR A 224 8.66 -53.94 -32.83
N THR A 225 9.52 -53.49 -31.93
CA THR A 225 9.79 -54.14 -30.62
C THR A 225 9.70 -53.15 -29.46
N LEU A 226 9.07 -52.01 -29.68
CA LEU A 226 8.95 -50.98 -28.67
C LEU A 226 8.04 -51.46 -27.53
N VAL A 227 8.51 -51.29 -26.30
CA VAL A 227 7.73 -51.46 -25.08
C VAL A 227 7.69 -50.09 -24.41
N ILE A 228 6.49 -49.63 -24.06
CA ILE A 228 6.28 -48.30 -23.50
C ILE A 228 5.88 -48.45 -22.04
N ASP A 229 6.71 -47.89 -21.16
CA ASP A 229 6.38 -47.78 -19.74
C ASP A 229 5.58 -46.50 -19.48
N GLY A 230 4.37 -46.64 -18.94
CA GLY A 230 3.78 -45.64 -18.05
C GLY A 230 2.42 -45.04 -18.40
N ASP A 231 1.92 -45.10 -19.64
CA ASP A 231 0.55 -44.68 -19.96
C ASP A 231 -0.18 -45.76 -20.77
N GLU A 232 -1.30 -46.24 -20.21
CA GLU A 232 -2.15 -47.30 -20.77
C GLU A 232 -2.60 -46.99 -22.21
N GLU A 233 -2.93 -45.72 -22.53
CA GLU A 233 -3.36 -45.35 -23.89
C GLU A 233 -2.19 -45.31 -24.88
N LEU A 234 -0.97 -45.01 -24.42
CA LEU A 234 0.23 -45.10 -25.25
C LEU A 234 0.66 -46.56 -25.44
N GLU A 235 0.52 -47.38 -24.41
CA GLU A 235 0.81 -48.81 -24.45
C GLU A 235 -0.13 -49.52 -25.43
N GLU A 236 -1.45 -49.31 -25.29
CA GLU A 236 -2.47 -49.85 -26.20
C GLU A 236 -2.20 -49.42 -27.65
N PHE A 237 -1.83 -48.14 -27.88
CA PHE A 237 -1.49 -47.67 -29.22
C PHE A 237 -0.21 -48.33 -29.77
N SER A 238 0.79 -48.57 -28.94
CA SER A 238 2.02 -49.28 -29.33
C SER A 238 1.76 -50.74 -29.67
N GLU A 239 0.92 -51.42 -28.90
CA GLU A 239 0.49 -52.80 -29.17
C GLU A 239 -0.30 -52.91 -30.47
N ASN A 240 -1.25 -51.99 -30.70
CA ASN A 240 -1.99 -51.91 -31.96
C ASN A 240 -1.06 -51.72 -33.18
N ILE A 241 -0.03 -50.87 -33.06
CA ILE A 241 1.01 -50.72 -34.09
C ILE A 241 1.76 -52.04 -34.30
N LYS A 242 2.16 -52.71 -33.22
CA LYS A 242 2.89 -53.97 -33.28
C LYS A 242 2.10 -55.06 -34.00
N GLU A 243 0.82 -55.22 -33.67
CA GLU A 243 -0.08 -56.19 -34.30
C GLU A 243 -0.26 -55.90 -35.80
N LEU A 244 -0.41 -54.62 -36.18
CA LEU A 244 -0.47 -54.17 -37.57
C LEU A 244 0.81 -54.52 -38.35
N VAL A 245 1.97 -54.25 -37.77
CA VAL A 245 3.28 -54.58 -38.37
C VAL A 245 3.44 -56.10 -38.53
N GLU A 246 3.08 -56.89 -37.53
CA GLU A 246 3.17 -58.36 -37.59
C GLU A 246 2.22 -58.95 -38.63
N THR A 247 0.98 -58.46 -38.70
CA THR A 247 -0.02 -58.89 -39.69
C THR A 247 0.44 -58.57 -41.11
N ASN A 248 0.95 -57.35 -41.34
CA ASN A 248 1.48 -56.95 -42.63
C ASN A 248 2.72 -57.79 -43.04
N LYS A 249 3.61 -58.12 -42.10
CA LYS A 249 4.71 -59.06 -42.34
C LYS A 249 4.25 -60.45 -42.74
N LYS A 250 3.17 -60.97 -42.14
CA LYS A 250 2.58 -62.27 -42.51
C LYS A 250 1.97 -62.24 -43.91
N LEU A 251 1.30 -61.14 -44.28
CA LEU A 251 0.70 -60.96 -45.60
C LEU A 251 1.73 -60.78 -46.72
N THR A 252 2.84 -60.11 -46.46
CA THR A 252 3.91 -59.88 -47.45
C THR A 252 4.92 -61.04 -47.58
N LYS A 253 4.79 -62.09 -46.76
CA LYS A 253 5.58 -63.34 -46.85
C LYS A 253 4.89 -64.45 -47.66
N LYS A 254 3.64 -64.25 -48.10
CA LYS A 254 2.99 -65.07 -49.13
C LYS A 254 3.32 -64.51 -50.52
#